data_AF-A0A958Y558-F1
#
_entry.id   AF-A0A958Y558-F1
#
_cell.length_a   1.000
_cell.length_b   1.000
_cell.length_c   1.000
_cell.angle_alpha   90.00
_cell.angle_beta   90.00
_cell.angle_gamma   90.00
#
_symmetry.space_group_name_H-M   'P 1'
#
loop_
_entity.id
_entity.type
_entity.pdbx_description
1 polymer ?
#
loop_
_entity_poly.entity_id
_entity_poly.type
_entity_poly.pdbx_seq_one_letter_code
_entity_poly.pdbx_strand_id
1 'polypeptide(L)'
;MPWINPIELLRLEKQDPEKINEEAIIQAWRRLQDEEEEKPISYRGKNLAQEQAMEAVRELDDPARARYYHRLCSYPEMNSFLSGDCFARVEEEALQDELITGPAAAQLQPAYDECLQLALSAGKASEYAAFVSQIEKGSVAFQDAVYQGKSMEQLEERLSAVRKLADRLEQGDKEEARATLGQSGFLREQVPVDILNALPSRFAGTREAFSETLVGMVEALEEQDPNLALAVARHTRRLRAGKQLRDRLNQDYRHLERRVENVTPASDGKPAQRWVPWVFAGILAVVLVVAGLFFNQIFQTALEVTSSLSSLTDTQQEEYSDEEQPEEALQKLSEKLAKDGSISREELDKILRESGNRTPLAGTDVLPLHWSERGHAYEGELSGEVEAGGAPLAVCFPPREVAASPVPVFTVIGDPVYDAVLFFFNGRKYFQQAFIPAKGKVEIGKNLDASQVVSTMIIFGQEWSPEAESPCGTPGYFTKNIFYGGFAAYATDPPTLNLNRDGFLQLKKKRLMPARQLKEEKFFDLLEQYR
;
A
#
# COMPACT_ATOMS: atom_id res chain seq x y z
N MET A 1 24.03 14.44 -25.32
CA MET A 1 23.46 15.78 -25.59
C MET A 1 23.18 16.41 -24.24
N PRO A 2 23.59 17.66 -23.97
CA PRO A 2 23.27 18.33 -22.71
C PRO A 2 21.75 18.39 -22.57
N TRP A 3 21.25 18.15 -21.36
CA TRP A 3 19.82 18.25 -21.12
C TRP A 3 19.40 19.73 -21.14
N ILE A 4 18.32 20.03 -21.86
CA ILE A 4 17.80 21.39 -22.05
C ILE A 4 16.31 21.35 -21.74
N ASN A 5 15.82 22.25 -20.89
CA ASN A 5 14.39 22.46 -20.73
C ASN A 5 13.92 23.49 -21.78
N PRO A 6 13.20 23.06 -22.84
CA PRO A 6 12.79 23.97 -23.92
C PRO A 6 11.77 25.02 -23.48
N ILE A 7 10.99 24.79 -22.41
CA ILE A 7 10.07 25.81 -21.87
C ILE A 7 10.85 26.95 -21.22
N GLU A 8 11.91 26.64 -20.49
CA GLU A 8 12.79 27.63 -19.87
C GLU A 8 13.68 28.33 -20.92
N LEU A 9 14.21 27.57 -21.89
CA LEU A 9 14.97 28.13 -23.01
C LEU A 9 14.16 29.19 -23.77
N LEU A 10 12.87 28.93 -24.02
CA LEU A 10 11.96 29.85 -24.70
C LEU A 10 11.30 30.89 -23.78
N ARG A 11 11.60 30.89 -22.47
CA ARG A 11 11.02 31.77 -21.45
C ARG A 11 9.48 31.73 -21.40
N LEU A 12 8.92 30.52 -21.48
CA LEU A 12 7.48 30.25 -21.52
C LEU A 12 6.91 29.79 -20.15
N GLU A 13 7.67 29.89 -19.07
CA GLU A 13 7.34 29.32 -17.74
C GLU A 13 6.10 29.97 -17.11
N LYS A 14 5.75 31.19 -17.55
CA LYS A 14 4.59 31.95 -17.07
C LYS A 14 3.34 31.73 -17.93
N GLN A 15 3.47 31.05 -19.06
CA GLN A 15 2.38 30.83 -20.00
C GLN A 15 1.64 29.55 -19.62
N ASP A 16 0.30 29.61 -19.57
CA ASP A 16 -0.53 28.43 -19.33
C ASP A 16 -0.15 27.29 -20.31
N PRO A 17 0.16 26.07 -19.84
CA PRO A 17 0.61 24.98 -20.70
C PRO A 17 -0.41 24.61 -21.79
N GLU A 18 -1.71 24.84 -21.59
CA GLU A 18 -2.74 24.62 -22.63
C GLU A 18 -2.67 25.68 -23.75
N LYS A 19 -1.98 26.81 -23.52
CA LYS A 19 -1.78 27.90 -24.49
C LYS A 19 -0.41 27.85 -25.17
N ILE A 20 0.43 26.86 -24.86
CA ILE A 20 1.73 26.65 -25.52
C ILE A 20 1.48 25.81 -26.76
N ASN A 21 1.05 26.48 -27.83
CA ASN A 21 0.80 25.89 -29.14
C ASN A 21 1.93 26.24 -30.12
N GLU A 22 1.88 25.67 -31.33
CA GLU A 22 2.89 25.87 -32.39
C GLU A 22 3.17 27.35 -32.66
N GLU A 23 2.12 28.19 -32.70
CA GLU A 23 2.27 29.62 -32.91
C GLU A 23 3.03 30.33 -31.77
N ALA A 24 2.75 29.97 -30.51
CA ALA A 24 3.47 30.50 -29.36
C ALA A 24 4.94 30.08 -29.36
N ILE A 25 5.23 28.83 -29.73
CA ILE A 25 6.59 28.29 -29.84
C ILE A 25 7.36 29.03 -30.93
N ILE A 26 6.78 29.21 -32.12
CA ILE A 26 7.41 29.95 -33.24
C ILE A 26 7.71 31.40 -32.85
N GLN A 27 6.76 32.08 -32.19
CA GLN A 27 6.96 33.46 -31.73
C GLN A 27 8.03 33.57 -30.65
N ALA A 28 8.12 32.60 -29.73
CA ALA A 28 9.15 32.59 -28.69
C ALA A 28 10.53 32.27 -29.27
N TRP A 29 10.60 31.34 -30.23
CA TRP A 29 11.83 30.99 -30.91
C TRP A 29 12.40 32.16 -31.73
N ARG A 30 11.55 32.89 -32.48
CA ARG A 30 11.98 34.11 -33.18
C ARG A 30 12.54 35.15 -32.21
N ARG A 31 11.85 35.39 -31.08
CA ARG A 31 12.35 36.29 -30.03
C ARG A 31 13.72 35.87 -29.50
N LEU A 32 13.94 34.58 -29.27
CA LEU A 32 15.23 34.06 -28.83
C LEU A 32 16.33 34.26 -29.89
N GLN A 33 16.00 34.10 -31.16
CA GLN A 33 16.94 34.33 -32.27
C GLN A 33 17.29 35.81 -32.44
N ASP A 34 16.30 36.70 -32.33
CA ASP A 34 16.49 38.15 -32.43
C ASP A 34 17.35 38.70 -31.27
N GLU A 35 17.21 38.14 -30.06
CA GLU A 35 18.01 38.52 -28.88
C GLU A 35 19.48 38.07 -28.96
N GLU A 36 19.75 36.98 -29.66
CA GLU A 36 21.06 36.33 -29.76
C GLU A 36 21.65 36.43 -31.18
N GLU A 37 21.20 37.39 -32.00
CA GLU A 37 21.78 37.66 -33.33
C GLU A 37 23.31 37.79 -33.18
N GLU A 38 24.04 36.82 -33.75
CA GLU A 38 25.51 36.67 -33.75
C GLU A 38 26.17 36.02 -32.51
N LYS A 39 25.41 35.52 -31.52
CA LYS A 39 25.95 34.81 -30.34
C LYS A 39 25.45 33.36 -30.23
N PRO A 40 26.25 32.45 -29.64
CA PRO A 40 25.74 31.13 -29.30
C PRO A 40 24.62 31.26 -28.27
N ILE A 41 23.55 30.49 -28.43
CA ILE A 41 22.38 30.55 -27.54
C ILE A 41 22.83 30.15 -26.13
N SER A 42 22.81 31.10 -25.19
CA SER A 42 23.20 30.80 -23.81
C SER A 42 22.04 30.18 -23.05
N TYR A 43 22.23 28.98 -22.55
CA TYR A 43 21.29 28.33 -21.65
C TYR A 43 22.03 27.94 -20.39
N ARG A 44 21.70 28.63 -19.30
CA ARG A 44 22.20 28.31 -17.96
C ARG A 44 23.74 28.21 -17.87
N GLY A 45 24.42 29.20 -18.46
CA GLY A 45 25.89 29.28 -18.48
C GLY A 45 26.57 28.39 -19.53
N LYS A 46 25.81 27.58 -20.29
CA LYS A 46 26.31 26.80 -21.42
C LYS A 46 25.98 27.49 -22.74
N ASN A 47 26.95 27.49 -23.66
CA ASN A 47 26.76 27.97 -25.02
C ASN A 47 26.26 26.80 -25.90
N LEU A 48 25.02 26.89 -26.36
CA LEU A 48 24.39 25.88 -27.19
C LEU A 48 24.58 26.20 -28.68
N ALA A 49 24.84 25.17 -29.48
CA ALA A 49 24.72 25.29 -30.93
C ALA A 49 23.25 25.45 -31.31
N GLN A 50 22.97 26.22 -32.37
CA GLN A 50 21.59 26.48 -32.83
C GLN A 50 20.82 25.18 -33.13
N GLU A 51 21.50 24.16 -33.63
CA GLU A 51 20.94 22.82 -33.89
C GLU A 51 20.47 22.13 -32.60
N GLN A 52 21.26 22.22 -31.52
CA GLN A 52 20.93 21.60 -30.22
C GLN A 52 19.73 22.29 -29.57
N ALA A 53 19.68 23.63 -29.65
CA ALA A 53 18.55 24.41 -29.17
C ALA A 53 17.28 24.09 -29.97
N MET A 54 17.40 23.96 -31.30
CA MET A 54 16.28 23.60 -32.18
C MET A 54 15.76 22.18 -31.89
N GLU A 55 16.65 21.21 -31.64
CA GLU A 55 16.27 19.84 -31.30
C GLU A 55 15.52 19.78 -29.96
N ALA A 56 15.96 20.54 -28.95
CA ALA A 56 15.23 20.67 -27.70
C ALA A 56 13.84 21.31 -27.90
N VAL A 57 13.73 22.34 -28.74
CA VAL A 57 12.44 23.01 -29.02
C VAL A 57 11.45 22.08 -29.72
N ARG A 58 11.91 21.21 -30.63
CA ARG A 58 11.05 20.21 -31.30
C ARG A 58 10.37 19.24 -30.34
N GLU A 59 10.92 19.03 -29.14
CA GLU A 59 10.26 18.21 -28.12
C GLU A 59 8.92 18.81 -27.66
N LEU A 60 8.69 20.12 -27.87
CA LEU A 60 7.44 20.81 -27.56
C LEU A 60 6.32 20.58 -28.58
N ASP A 61 6.61 19.96 -29.73
CA ASP A 61 5.58 19.59 -30.72
C ASP A 61 4.60 18.54 -30.15
N ASP A 62 5.02 17.80 -29.11
CA ASP A 62 4.15 16.92 -28.32
C ASP A 62 3.56 17.68 -27.11
N PRO A 63 2.22 17.88 -27.04
CA PRO A 63 1.57 18.55 -25.93
C PRO A 63 1.80 17.90 -24.56
N ALA A 64 2.05 16.58 -24.51
CA ALA A 64 2.35 15.88 -23.27
C ALA A 64 3.75 16.26 -22.75
N ARG A 65 4.71 16.39 -23.65
CA ARG A 65 6.07 16.84 -23.33
C ARG A 65 6.09 18.31 -22.93
N ALA A 66 5.34 19.17 -23.62
CA ALA A 66 5.19 20.58 -23.24
C ALA A 66 4.69 20.75 -21.79
N ARG A 67 3.64 19.99 -21.38
CA ARG A 67 3.17 19.98 -19.98
C ARG A 67 4.21 19.47 -19.00
N TYR A 68 4.95 18.44 -19.37
CA TYR A 68 6.01 17.86 -18.54
C TYR A 68 7.14 18.87 -18.28
N TYR A 69 7.66 19.50 -19.34
CA TYR A 69 8.71 20.52 -19.24
C TYR A 69 8.23 21.77 -18.48
N HIS A 70 6.99 22.20 -18.70
CA HIS A 70 6.39 23.31 -17.96
C HIS A 70 6.26 22.99 -16.46
N ARG A 71 5.86 21.75 -16.11
CA ARG A 71 5.83 21.31 -14.71
C ARG A 71 7.24 21.30 -14.11
N LEU A 72 8.27 20.89 -14.85
CA LEU A 72 9.66 20.91 -14.38
C LEU A 72 10.16 22.32 -14.04
N CYS A 73 9.68 23.37 -14.72
CA CYS A 73 10.00 24.75 -14.37
C CYS A 73 9.51 25.13 -12.95
N SER A 74 8.51 24.42 -12.40
CA SER A 74 8.04 24.61 -11.02
C SER A 74 8.96 23.95 -9.97
N TYR A 75 9.99 23.21 -10.40
CA TYR A 75 10.98 22.53 -9.56
C TYR A 75 12.40 22.96 -9.95
N PRO A 76 12.80 24.20 -9.61
CA PRO A 76 14.03 24.81 -10.12
C PRO A 76 15.30 24.04 -9.76
N GLU A 77 15.34 23.36 -8.61
CA GLU A 77 16.48 22.55 -8.17
C GLU A 77 16.65 21.29 -9.03
N MET A 78 15.54 20.60 -9.34
CA MET A 78 15.53 19.44 -10.23
C MET A 78 15.91 19.85 -11.66
N ASN A 79 15.35 20.97 -12.13
CA ASN A 79 15.66 21.54 -13.43
C ASN A 79 17.16 21.90 -13.54
N SER A 80 17.73 22.49 -12.48
CA SER A 80 19.15 22.83 -12.36
C SER A 80 20.09 21.64 -12.27
N PHE A 81 19.62 20.55 -11.66
CA PHE A 81 20.36 19.29 -11.60
C PHE A 81 20.42 18.63 -12.97
N LEU A 82 19.28 18.56 -13.68
CA LEU A 82 19.19 17.95 -14.99
C LEU A 82 19.99 18.72 -16.05
N SER A 83 19.94 20.06 -16.06
CA SER A 83 20.73 20.91 -16.97
C SER A 83 22.23 20.88 -16.67
N GLY A 84 22.59 20.42 -15.46
CA GLY A 84 23.96 20.33 -14.97
C GLY A 84 24.57 21.67 -14.55
N ASP A 85 23.75 22.67 -14.24
CA ASP A 85 24.22 23.97 -13.72
C ASP A 85 24.86 23.85 -12.36
N CYS A 86 24.33 22.94 -11.53
CA CYS A 86 24.92 22.65 -10.23
C CYS A 86 26.34 22.08 -10.38
N PHE A 87 26.68 21.55 -11.56
CA PHE A 87 28.00 21.04 -11.90
C PHE A 87 28.88 22.08 -12.59
N ALA A 88 28.35 23.13 -13.23
CA ALA A 88 29.20 24.17 -13.84
C ALA A 88 30.10 24.88 -12.79
N ARG A 89 29.60 25.04 -11.56
CA ARG A 89 30.39 25.50 -10.40
C ARG A 89 31.48 24.51 -9.96
N VAL A 90 31.33 23.23 -10.31
CA VAL A 90 32.25 22.14 -9.94
C VAL A 90 33.21 21.82 -11.09
N GLU A 91 32.78 22.01 -12.35
CA GLU A 91 33.55 21.80 -13.57
C GLU A 91 34.69 22.81 -13.71
N GLU A 92 34.52 24.08 -13.32
CA GLU A 92 35.60 25.08 -13.38
C GLU A 92 36.75 24.82 -12.39
N GLU A 93 36.49 24.14 -11.26
CA GLU A 93 37.53 23.73 -10.29
C GLU A 93 38.05 22.30 -10.52
N ALA A 94 37.30 21.43 -11.19
CA ALA A 94 37.65 20.01 -11.38
C ALA A 94 38.29 19.67 -12.74
N LEU A 95 38.37 20.62 -13.68
CA LEU A 95 38.94 20.40 -15.02
C LEU A 95 40.48 20.44 -15.08
N GLN A 96 41.18 20.55 -13.94
CA GLN A 96 42.61 20.31 -13.89
C GLN A 96 42.90 19.03 -13.12
N ASP A 97 43.13 17.96 -13.89
CA ASP A 97 43.87 16.76 -13.53
C ASP A 97 43.57 16.14 -12.15
N GLU A 98 42.64 15.19 -12.11
CA GLU A 98 42.91 13.80 -11.69
C GLU A 98 41.60 13.01 -11.58
N LEU A 99 41.72 11.69 -11.79
CA LEU A 99 40.71 10.68 -11.52
C LEU A 99 39.88 11.02 -10.26
N ILE A 100 38.57 10.72 -10.30
CA ILE A 100 37.69 10.77 -9.13
C ILE A 100 38.14 9.69 -8.11
N THR A 101 39.22 9.97 -7.39
CA THR A 101 39.62 9.38 -6.11
C THR A 101 39.40 10.39 -4.97
N GLY A 102 38.54 11.38 -5.20
CA GLY A 102 38.41 12.59 -4.37
C GLY A 102 37.08 12.76 -3.64
N PRO A 103 36.90 13.92 -2.97
CA PRO A 103 35.79 14.25 -2.05
C PRO A 103 34.38 14.03 -2.61
N ALA A 104 34.20 14.06 -3.93
CA ALA A 104 32.91 13.80 -4.58
C ALA A 104 32.38 12.38 -4.30
N ALA A 105 33.26 11.38 -4.24
CA ALA A 105 32.87 10.01 -3.92
C ALA A 105 32.44 9.89 -2.44
N ALA A 106 33.13 10.60 -1.54
CA ALA A 106 32.77 10.71 -0.13
C ALA A 106 31.45 11.47 0.10
N GLN A 107 31.08 12.40 -0.78
CA GLN A 107 29.80 13.12 -0.72
C GLN A 107 28.61 12.29 -1.21
N LEU A 108 28.84 11.35 -2.14
CA LEU A 108 27.79 10.48 -2.68
C LEU A 108 27.53 9.24 -1.80
N GLN A 109 28.50 8.86 -0.97
CA GLN A 109 28.42 7.67 -0.12
C GLN A 109 27.23 7.71 0.87
N PRO A 110 26.94 8.81 1.59
CA PRO A 110 25.80 8.87 2.51
C PRO A 110 24.45 8.68 1.80
N ALA A 111 24.26 9.32 0.64
CA ALA A 111 23.02 9.20 -0.13
C ALA A 111 22.83 7.80 -0.71
N TYR A 112 23.92 7.17 -1.16
CA TYR A 112 23.88 5.78 -1.59
C TYR A 112 23.56 4.83 -0.44
N ASP A 113 24.20 5.03 0.72
CA ASP A 113 23.96 4.21 1.91
C ASP A 113 22.50 4.33 2.38
N GLU A 114 21.97 5.55 2.44
CA GLU A 114 20.57 5.79 2.79
C GLU A 114 19.61 5.09 1.82
N CYS A 115 19.85 5.20 0.50
CA CYS A 115 19.01 4.55 -0.50
C CYS A 115 19.07 3.02 -0.40
N LEU A 116 20.25 2.45 -0.18
CA LEU A 116 20.41 1.00 -0.04
C LEU A 116 19.79 0.50 1.28
N GLN A 117 19.94 1.23 2.39
CA GLN A 117 19.30 0.91 3.67
C GLN A 117 17.78 0.98 3.58
N LEU A 118 17.24 2.01 2.93
CA LEU A 118 15.81 2.12 2.65
C LEU A 118 15.33 0.96 1.77
N ALA A 119 16.10 0.57 0.76
CA ALA A 119 15.76 -0.59 -0.05
C ALA A 119 15.77 -1.89 0.78
N LEU A 120 16.82 -2.13 1.58
CA LEU A 120 17.00 -3.32 2.42
C LEU A 120 15.94 -3.45 3.52
N SER A 121 15.44 -2.32 4.04
CA SER A 121 14.37 -2.29 5.04
C SER A 121 12.96 -2.36 4.39
N ALA A 122 12.77 -1.72 3.24
CA ALA A 122 11.47 -1.68 2.56
C ALA A 122 11.21 -2.85 1.58
N GLY A 123 12.24 -3.65 1.27
CA GLY A 123 12.17 -4.76 0.30
C GLY A 123 11.99 -4.33 -1.15
N LYS A 124 12.36 -3.08 -1.50
CA LYS A 124 12.03 -2.47 -2.81
C LYS A 124 13.24 -2.28 -3.70
N ALA A 125 13.49 -3.23 -4.59
CA ALA A 125 14.61 -3.19 -5.53
C ALA A 125 14.45 -2.16 -6.66
N SER A 126 13.21 -1.81 -7.05
CA SER A 126 12.94 -0.95 -8.22
C SER A 126 13.36 0.50 -8.00
N GLU A 127 13.16 1.03 -6.79
CA GLU A 127 13.51 2.41 -6.43
C GLU A 127 15.03 2.57 -6.34
N TYR A 128 15.72 1.58 -5.76
CA TYR A 128 17.18 1.51 -5.75
C TYR A 128 17.79 1.29 -7.14
N ALA A 129 17.22 0.42 -7.97
CA ALA A 129 17.71 0.17 -9.32
C ALA A 129 17.60 1.42 -10.22
N ALA A 130 16.55 2.23 -10.03
CA ALA A 130 16.42 3.52 -10.73
C ALA A 130 17.53 4.49 -10.32
N PHE A 131 17.83 4.59 -9.03
CA PHE A 131 18.92 5.40 -8.48
C PHE A 131 20.30 4.95 -8.99
N VAL A 132 20.61 3.66 -8.90
CA VAL A 132 21.86 3.09 -9.40
C VAL A 132 22.00 3.28 -10.92
N SER A 133 20.92 3.08 -11.69
CA SER A 133 20.96 3.28 -13.13
C SER A 133 21.27 4.73 -13.51
N GLN A 134 20.78 5.71 -12.74
CA GLN A 134 21.12 7.11 -12.98
C GLN A 134 22.58 7.42 -12.64
N ILE A 135 23.11 6.82 -11.57
CA ILE A 135 24.52 6.93 -11.19
C ILE A 135 25.44 6.31 -12.26
N GLU A 136 25.12 5.13 -12.77
CA GLU A 136 25.91 4.44 -13.80
C GLU A 136 25.85 5.14 -15.17
N LYS A 137 24.70 5.76 -15.51
CA LYS A 137 24.55 6.60 -16.72
C LYS A 137 25.34 7.92 -16.65
N GLY A 138 25.69 8.36 -15.45
CA GLY A 138 26.48 9.57 -15.19
C GLY A 138 28.00 9.40 -15.34
N SER A 139 28.50 8.26 -15.84
CA SER A 139 29.93 8.00 -16.07
C SER A 139 30.85 8.07 -14.84
N VAL A 140 30.31 8.00 -13.61
CA VAL A 140 31.14 7.96 -12.41
C VAL A 140 31.71 6.56 -12.25
N ALA A 141 33.01 6.40 -12.52
CA ALA A 141 33.74 5.16 -12.26
C ALA A 141 33.99 5.04 -10.74
N PHE A 142 33.13 4.30 -10.04
CA PHE A 142 33.32 4.03 -8.62
C PHE A 142 34.38 2.95 -8.42
N GLN A 143 35.46 3.28 -7.70
CA GLN A 143 36.40 2.27 -7.21
C GLN A 143 35.89 1.58 -5.93
N ASP A 144 36.27 0.32 -5.76
CA ASP A 144 35.83 -0.57 -4.67
C ASP A 144 36.12 -0.04 -3.26
N ALA A 145 37.11 0.84 -3.09
CA ALA A 145 37.54 1.35 -1.78
C ALA A 145 36.56 2.35 -1.15
N VAL A 146 35.68 2.99 -1.93
CA VAL A 146 34.78 4.03 -1.41
C VAL A 146 33.55 3.46 -0.70
N TYR A 147 33.18 2.20 -0.96
CA TYR A 147 31.94 1.59 -0.44
C TYR A 147 32.12 0.74 0.82
N GLN A 148 32.99 1.15 1.74
CA GLN A 148 33.04 0.61 3.10
C GLN A 148 32.03 1.29 4.04
N GLY A 149 30.81 1.49 3.53
CA GLY A 149 29.72 2.15 4.27
C GLY A 149 28.90 1.19 5.14
N LYS A 150 28.00 1.74 5.95
CA LYS A 150 27.12 0.98 6.87
C LYS A 150 26.25 -0.06 6.16
N SER A 151 25.97 0.12 4.87
CA SER A 151 25.15 -0.79 4.08
C SER A 151 25.87 -2.11 3.76
N MET A 152 27.21 -2.07 3.64
CA MET A 152 28.01 -3.29 3.47
C MET A 152 28.10 -4.07 4.77
N GLU A 153 28.27 -3.40 5.90
CA GLU A 153 28.20 -4.03 7.22
C GLU A 153 26.87 -4.76 7.43
N GLN A 154 25.75 -4.18 7.00
CA GLN A 154 24.44 -4.83 7.06
C GLN A 154 24.31 -6.05 6.15
N LEU A 155 24.84 -5.99 4.92
CA LEU A 155 24.85 -7.14 4.02
C LEU A 155 25.72 -8.28 4.57
N GLU A 156 26.86 -7.93 5.17
CA GLU A 156 27.75 -8.88 5.85
C GLU A 156 27.13 -9.47 7.12
N GLU A 157 26.40 -8.66 7.91
CA GLU A 157 25.67 -9.11 9.10
C GLU A 157 24.58 -10.11 8.71
N ARG A 158 23.79 -9.80 7.66
CA ARG A 158 22.78 -10.72 7.13
C ARG A 158 23.42 -12.00 6.59
N LEU A 159 24.52 -11.90 5.85
CA LEU A 159 25.26 -13.07 5.37
C LEU A 159 25.79 -13.91 6.54
N SER A 160 26.30 -13.28 7.59
CA SER A 160 26.78 -13.93 8.82
C SER A 160 25.65 -14.65 9.55
N ALA A 161 24.45 -14.05 9.63
CA ALA A 161 23.28 -14.70 10.19
C ALA A 161 22.89 -15.98 9.41
N VAL A 162 22.92 -15.91 8.08
CA VAL A 162 22.66 -17.08 7.21
C VAL A 162 23.75 -18.14 7.37
N ARG A 163 25.03 -17.76 7.45
CA ARG A 163 26.15 -18.68 7.68
C ARG A 163 26.06 -19.39 9.02
N LYS A 164 25.81 -18.66 10.10
CA LYS A 164 25.60 -19.26 11.43
C LYS A 164 24.49 -20.32 11.40
N LEU A 165 23.43 -20.07 10.64
CA LEU A 165 22.34 -21.02 10.50
C LEU A 165 22.74 -22.25 9.67
N ALA A 166 23.49 -22.05 8.59
CA ALA A 166 24.08 -23.12 7.80
C ALA A 166 25.02 -24.00 8.65
N ASP A 167 25.90 -23.39 9.43
CA ASP A 167 26.82 -24.09 10.33
C ASP A 167 26.06 -24.93 11.36
N ARG A 168 24.95 -24.42 11.93
CA ARG A 168 24.10 -25.19 12.85
C ARG A 168 23.44 -26.40 12.19
N LEU A 169 22.99 -26.26 10.95
CA LEU A 169 22.42 -27.37 10.16
C LEU A 169 23.46 -28.47 9.90
N GLU A 170 24.71 -28.09 9.63
CA GLU A 170 25.81 -29.02 9.41
C GLU A 170 26.28 -29.70 10.72
N GLN A 171 26.38 -28.93 11.81
CA GLN A 171 26.91 -29.39 13.10
C GLN A 171 25.92 -30.22 13.94
N GLY A 172 24.67 -30.39 13.49
CA GLY A 172 23.71 -31.32 14.10
C GLY A 172 22.65 -30.69 15.00
N ASP A 173 22.67 -29.38 15.20
CA ASP A 173 21.62 -28.62 15.91
C ASP A 173 20.44 -28.31 14.97
N LYS A 174 19.85 -29.39 14.46
CA LYS A 174 19.00 -29.38 13.26
C LYS A 174 17.58 -28.94 13.54
N GLU A 175 17.03 -29.20 14.72
CA GLU A 175 15.62 -28.85 15.00
C GLU A 175 15.43 -27.35 15.17
N GLU A 176 16.29 -26.66 15.93
CA GLU A 176 16.16 -25.22 16.15
C GLU A 176 16.52 -24.43 14.88
N ALA A 177 17.54 -24.89 14.14
CA ALA A 177 17.91 -24.29 12.86
C ALA A 177 16.77 -24.44 11.83
N ARG A 178 16.12 -25.61 11.77
CA ARG A 178 14.93 -25.82 10.92
C ARG A 178 13.74 -24.99 11.36
N ALA A 179 13.48 -24.88 12.67
CA ALA A 179 12.42 -24.04 13.19
C ALA A 179 12.62 -22.57 12.78
N THR A 180 13.86 -22.07 12.87
CA THR A 180 14.23 -20.72 12.43
C THR A 180 14.04 -20.52 10.92
N LEU A 181 14.45 -21.49 10.10
CA LEU A 181 14.21 -21.47 8.65
C LEU A 181 12.73 -21.55 8.27
N GLY A 182 11.95 -22.30 9.05
CA GLY A 182 10.51 -22.48 8.88
C GLY A 182 9.69 -21.26 9.30
N GLN A 183 10.29 -20.31 10.03
CA GLN A 183 9.63 -19.03 10.33
C GLN A 183 9.36 -18.28 9.03
N SER A 184 8.09 -17.95 8.81
CA SER A 184 7.66 -17.20 7.63
C SER A 184 8.41 -15.87 7.55
N GLY A 185 9.27 -15.73 6.55
CA GLY A 185 9.96 -14.48 6.27
C GLY A 185 11.46 -14.47 6.54
N PHE A 186 12.03 -15.41 7.30
CA PHE A 186 13.47 -15.40 7.62
C PHE A 186 14.34 -15.31 6.36
N LEU A 187 14.15 -16.21 5.39
CA LEU A 187 14.90 -16.18 4.14
C LEU A 187 14.63 -14.93 3.29
N ARG A 188 13.41 -14.37 3.35
CA ARG A 188 13.08 -13.14 2.61
C ARG A 188 13.73 -11.92 3.24
N GLU A 189 13.81 -11.89 4.56
CA GLU A 189 14.44 -10.83 5.33
C GLU A 189 15.95 -10.91 5.21
N GLN A 190 16.55 -12.05 5.50
CA GLN A 190 18.02 -12.21 5.51
C GLN A 190 18.61 -12.28 4.10
N VAL A 191 17.84 -12.75 3.10
CA VAL A 191 18.27 -12.85 1.71
C VAL A 191 17.28 -12.10 0.79
N PRO A 192 17.41 -10.76 0.69
CA PRO A 192 16.53 -9.94 -0.14
C PRO A 192 16.93 -10.06 -1.62
N VAL A 193 16.48 -11.13 -2.27
CA VAL A 193 16.89 -11.54 -3.62
C VAL A 193 16.77 -10.43 -4.67
N ASP A 194 15.67 -9.69 -4.67
CA ASP A 194 15.43 -8.65 -5.66
C ASP A 194 16.44 -7.51 -5.53
N ILE A 195 16.84 -7.18 -4.31
CA ILE A 195 17.84 -6.13 -4.02
C ILE A 195 19.21 -6.63 -4.42
N LEU A 196 19.60 -7.84 -3.97
CA LEU A 196 20.88 -8.46 -4.32
C LEU A 196 21.08 -8.54 -5.85
N ASN A 197 20.02 -8.80 -6.60
CA ASN A 197 20.02 -8.84 -8.07
C ASN A 197 20.09 -7.46 -8.74
N ALA A 198 19.59 -6.42 -8.06
CA ALA A 198 19.66 -5.03 -8.51
C ALA A 198 21.01 -4.37 -8.17
N LEU A 199 21.81 -4.97 -7.27
CA LEU A 199 23.16 -4.47 -6.96
C LEU A 199 24.05 -4.51 -8.22
N PRO A 200 24.96 -3.53 -8.38
CA PRO A 200 25.96 -3.51 -9.46
C PRO A 200 26.78 -4.81 -9.59
N SER A 201 27.45 -4.98 -10.74
CA SER A 201 28.27 -6.17 -11.04
C SER A 201 29.39 -6.41 -10.02
N ARG A 202 30.00 -5.36 -9.47
CA ARG A 202 31.03 -5.45 -8.42
C ARG A 202 30.59 -6.18 -7.14
N PHE A 203 29.30 -6.20 -6.81
CA PHE A 203 28.75 -7.00 -5.70
C PHE A 203 28.51 -8.48 -6.07
N ALA A 204 29.07 -8.97 -7.17
CA ALA A 204 28.97 -10.36 -7.56
C ALA A 204 29.51 -11.31 -6.47
N GLY A 205 30.63 -10.96 -5.82
CA GLY A 205 31.18 -11.77 -4.73
C GLY A 205 30.22 -11.92 -3.55
N THR A 206 29.53 -10.86 -3.15
CA THR A 206 28.49 -10.92 -2.10
C THR A 206 27.32 -11.80 -2.53
N ARG A 207 26.83 -11.65 -3.77
CA ARG A 207 25.77 -12.52 -4.31
C ARG A 207 26.17 -13.99 -4.33
N GLU A 208 27.41 -14.28 -4.74
CA GLU A 208 27.96 -15.64 -4.77
C GLU A 208 28.06 -16.21 -3.37
N ALA A 209 28.56 -15.46 -2.39
CA ALA A 209 28.66 -15.92 -1.01
C ALA A 209 27.29 -16.28 -0.40
N PHE A 210 26.25 -15.48 -0.65
CA PHE A 210 24.88 -15.83 -0.27
C PHE A 210 24.42 -17.12 -0.97
N SER A 211 24.66 -17.22 -2.28
CA SER A 211 24.22 -18.36 -3.08
C SER A 211 24.90 -19.66 -2.64
N GLU A 212 26.21 -19.63 -2.39
CA GLU A 212 26.99 -20.78 -1.90
C GLU A 212 26.51 -21.24 -0.53
N THR A 213 26.30 -20.29 0.39
CA THR A 213 25.82 -20.61 1.74
C THR A 213 24.45 -21.29 1.69
N LEU A 214 23.53 -20.76 0.86
CA LEU A 214 22.21 -21.35 0.68
C LEU A 214 22.26 -22.74 0.01
N VAL A 215 23.20 -22.98 -0.91
CA VAL A 215 23.41 -24.32 -1.48
C VAL A 215 23.84 -25.31 -0.41
N GLY A 216 24.79 -24.95 0.46
CA GLY A 216 25.17 -25.80 1.59
C GLY A 216 23.99 -26.12 2.51
N MET A 217 23.11 -25.15 2.76
CA MET A 217 21.87 -25.38 3.53
C MET A 217 20.93 -26.36 2.84
N VAL A 218 20.78 -26.28 1.50
CA VAL A 218 19.97 -27.24 0.74
C VAL A 218 20.52 -28.66 0.90
N GLU A 219 21.84 -28.83 0.81
CA GLU A 219 22.51 -30.13 0.96
C GLU A 219 22.34 -30.69 2.38
N ALA A 220 22.51 -29.86 3.40
CA ALA A 220 22.33 -30.26 4.79
C ALA A 220 20.87 -30.65 5.13
N LEU A 221 19.89 -30.07 4.42
CA LEU A 221 18.45 -30.31 4.62
C LEU A 221 17.90 -31.45 3.77
N GLU A 222 18.52 -31.78 2.64
CA GLU A 222 17.97 -32.67 1.61
C GLU A 222 17.49 -34.02 2.17
N GLU A 223 18.26 -34.65 3.06
CA GLU A 223 17.90 -35.97 3.62
C GLU A 223 16.88 -35.89 4.76
N GLN A 224 16.73 -34.71 5.38
CA GLN A 224 16.04 -34.55 6.65
C GLN A 224 14.69 -33.87 6.53
N ASP A 225 14.61 -32.85 5.68
CA ASP A 225 13.40 -32.09 5.38
C ASP A 225 13.46 -31.65 3.90
N PRO A 226 13.09 -32.54 2.97
CA PRO A 226 13.17 -32.26 1.54
C PRO A 226 12.22 -31.13 1.11
N ASN A 227 11.15 -30.87 1.87
CA ASN A 227 10.23 -29.76 1.59
C ASN A 227 10.89 -28.42 1.91
N LEU A 228 11.55 -28.32 3.07
CA LEU A 228 12.30 -27.12 3.44
C LEU A 228 13.51 -26.92 2.53
N ALA A 229 14.22 -28.00 2.17
CA ALA A 229 15.31 -27.95 1.19
C ALA A 229 14.82 -27.43 -0.17
N LEU A 230 13.65 -27.89 -0.65
CA LEU A 230 13.04 -27.41 -1.88
C LEU A 230 12.63 -25.93 -1.79
N ALA A 231 12.13 -25.47 -0.64
CA ALA A 231 11.79 -24.07 -0.42
C ALA A 231 13.02 -23.16 -0.45
N VAL A 232 14.12 -23.57 0.20
CA VAL A 232 15.41 -22.87 0.15
C VAL A 232 15.92 -22.83 -1.29
N ALA A 233 15.97 -23.98 -1.98
CA ALA A 233 16.43 -24.07 -3.37
C ALA A 233 15.60 -23.18 -4.31
N ARG A 234 14.27 -23.13 -4.14
CA ARG A 234 13.38 -22.26 -4.92
C ARG A 234 13.68 -20.78 -4.71
N HIS A 235 13.98 -20.37 -3.48
CA HIS A 235 14.37 -18.99 -3.16
C HIS A 235 15.72 -18.66 -3.78
N THR A 236 16.72 -19.52 -3.60
CA THR A 236 18.09 -19.33 -4.10
C THR A 236 18.15 -19.23 -5.62
N ARG A 237 17.34 -20.00 -6.37
CA ARG A 237 17.31 -19.94 -7.85
C ARG A 237 16.94 -18.57 -8.42
N ARG A 238 16.29 -17.72 -7.63
CA ARG A 238 15.94 -16.36 -8.02
C ARG A 238 17.16 -15.43 -7.99
N LEU A 239 18.24 -15.79 -7.30
CA LEU A 239 19.50 -15.03 -7.31
C LEU A 239 20.23 -15.15 -8.65
N ARG A 240 20.84 -14.06 -9.10
CA ARG A 240 21.79 -14.01 -10.22
C ARG A 240 23.15 -14.51 -9.75
N ALA A 241 23.26 -15.83 -9.57
CA ALA A 241 24.53 -16.50 -9.30
C ALA A 241 25.34 -16.75 -10.58
N GLY A 242 26.64 -17.01 -10.43
CA GLY A 242 27.51 -17.46 -11.51
C GLY A 242 26.99 -18.74 -12.17
N LYS A 243 27.36 -18.95 -13.44
CA LYS A 243 26.83 -20.03 -14.30
C LYS A 243 26.94 -21.41 -13.66
N GLN A 244 28.11 -21.76 -13.12
CA GLN A 244 28.37 -23.06 -12.50
C GLN A 244 27.46 -23.33 -11.30
N LEU A 245 27.32 -22.35 -10.40
CA LEU A 245 26.50 -22.49 -9.21
C LEU A 245 25.01 -22.60 -9.56
N ARG A 246 24.57 -21.85 -10.57
CA ARG A 246 23.20 -21.89 -11.09
C ARG A 246 22.86 -23.25 -11.71
N ASP A 247 23.79 -23.84 -12.44
CA ASP A 247 23.61 -25.16 -13.05
C ASP A 247 23.46 -26.25 -11.96
N ARG A 248 24.30 -26.20 -10.92
CA ARG A 248 24.19 -27.06 -9.73
C ARG A 248 22.83 -26.90 -9.02
N LEU A 249 22.44 -25.67 -8.69
CA LEU A 249 21.14 -25.35 -8.08
C LEU A 249 19.93 -25.84 -8.88
N ASN A 250 20.00 -25.75 -10.22
CA ASN A 250 18.94 -26.26 -11.08
C ASN A 250 18.87 -27.79 -11.06
N GLN A 251 20.01 -28.46 -10.97
CA GLN A 251 20.08 -29.92 -10.86
C GLN A 251 19.51 -30.39 -9.51
N ASP A 252 19.94 -29.76 -8.41
CA ASP A 252 19.51 -30.10 -7.05
C ASP A 252 18.01 -29.84 -6.87
N TYR A 253 17.51 -28.70 -7.38
CA TYR A 253 16.08 -28.40 -7.38
C TYR A 253 15.25 -29.47 -8.10
N ARG A 254 15.67 -29.90 -9.30
CA ARG A 254 14.96 -30.96 -10.05
C ARG A 254 15.05 -32.32 -9.37
N HIS A 255 16.12 -32.57 -8.62
CA HIS A 255 16.26 -33.80 -7.84
C HIS A 255 15.30 -33.79 -6.65
N LEU A 256 15.27 -32.69 -5.90
CA LEU A 256 14.37 -32.49 -4.76
C LEU A 256 12.90 -32.49 -5.16
N GLU A 257 12.54 -31.81 -6.25
CA GLU A 257 11.17 -31.76 -6.78
C GLU A 257 10.66 -33.18 -7.09
N ARG A 258 11.47 -34.00 -7.77
CA ARG A 258 11.15 -35.42 -8.04
C ARG A 258 11.06 -36.25 -6.76
N ARG A 259 11.92 -36.02 -5.77
CA ARG A 259 11.87 -36.75 -4.49
C ARG A 259 10.62 -36.40 -3.70
N VAL A 260 10.26 -35.12 -3.61
CA VAL A 260 9.05 -34.67 -2.92
C VAL A 260 7.79 -35.21 -3.62
N GLU A 261 7.74 -35.18 -4.95
CA GLU A 261 6.66 -35.77 -5.76
C GLU A 261 6.54 -37.29 -5.57
N ASN A 262 7.65 -38.01 -5.41
CA ASN A 262 7.63 -39.47 -5.20
C ASN A 262 7.30 -39.86 -3.75
N VAL A 263 7.53 -38.96 -2.78
CA VAL A 263 7.22 -39.18 -1.35
C VAL A 263 5.79 -38.77 -1.02
N THR A 264 5.18 -37.87 -1.79
CA THR A 264 3.73 -37.68 -1.76
C THR A 264 3.09 -38.82 -2.56
N PRO A 265 2.41 -39.80 -1.94
CA PRO A 265 1.79 -40.87 -2.72
C PRO A 265 0.82 -40.20 -3.70
N ALA A 266 1.02 -40.49 -4.99
CA ALA A 266 0.02 -40.20 -6.01
C ALA A 266 -1.31 -40.71 -5.45
N SER A 267 -2.23 -39.81 -5.15
CA SER A 267 -3.58 -40.21 -4.80
C SER A 267 -4.17 -40.78 -6.09
N ASP A 268 -3.92 -42.06 -6.34
CA ASP A 268 -4.54 -42.83 -7.39
C ASP A 268 -6.03 -42.57 -7.26
N GLY A 269 -6.62 -42.03 -8.34
CA GLY A 269 -8.03 -41.69 -8.46
C GLY A 269 -8.92 -42.92 -8.41
N LYS A 270 -8.95 -43.61 -7.27
CA LYS A 270 -9.95 -44.58 -6.89
C LYS A 270 -10.74 -43.96 -5.72
N PRO A 271 -12.06 -43.82 -5.85
CA PRO A 271 -12.88 -43.30 -4.76
C PRO A 271 -12.75 -44.26 -3.56
N ALA A 272 -12.11 -43.80 -2.49
CA ALA A 272 -12.01 -44.53 -1.24
C ALA A 272 -13.40 -44.66 -0.63
N GLN A 273 -13.99 -45.82 -0.88
CA GLN A 273 -15.27 -46.25 -0.38
C GLN A 273 -15.17 -46.51 1.13
N ARG A 274 -15.96 -45.74 1.89
CA ARG A 274 -16.59 -46.07 3.19
C ARG A 274 -15.68 -46.58 4.32
N TRP A 275 -15.07 -45.69 5.10
CA TRP A 275 -14.85 -45.92 6.56
C TRP A 275 -14.75 -44.59 7.34
N VAL A 276 -15.59 -43.57 7.09
CA VAL A 276 -15.62 -42.37 7.94
C VAL A 276 -17.01 -41.70 8.16
N PRO A 277 -18.09 -42.41 8.52
CA PRO A 277 -19.23 -41.74 9.17
C PRO A 277 -19.11 -41.71 10.70
N TRP A 278 -18.55 -42.76 11.30
CA TRP A 278 -18.57 -42.94 12.76
C TRP A 278 -17.55 -42.08 13.51
N VAL A 279 -16.39 -41.80 12.90
CA VAL A 279 -15.37 -40.93 13.51
C VAL A 279 -15.84 -39.47 13.50
N PHE A 280 -16.45 -39.00 12.41
CA PHE A 280 -17.04 -37.66 12.35
C PHE A 280 -18.26 -37.52 13.27
N ALA A 281 -19.12 -38.54 13.37
CA ALA A 281 -20.22 -38.53 14.33
C ALA A 281 -19.72 -38.51 15.79
N GLY A 282 -18.63 -39.22 16.10
CA GLY A 282 -18.01 -39.21 17.42
C GLY A 282 -17.40 -37.85 17.77
N ILE A 283 -16.66 -37.23 16.84
CA ILE A 283 -16.08 -35.90 17.05
C ILE A 283 -17.19 -34.84 17.19
N LEU A 284 -18.22 -34.90 16.35
CA LEU A 284 -19.36 -33.97 16.42
C LEU A 284 -20.15 -34.11 17.73
N ALA A 285 -20.35 -35.34 18.22
CA ALA A 285 -21.00 -35.60 19.50
C ALA A 285 -20.18 -35.05 20.68
N VAL A 286 -18.85 -35.21 20.66
CA VAL A 286 -17.98 -34.63 21.69
C VAL A 286 -18.01 -33.10 21.66
N VAL A 287 -17.97 -32.49 20.46
CA VAL A 287 -18.06 -31.04 20.29
C VAL A 287 -19.41 -30.51 20.81
N LEU A 288 -20.52 -31.20 20.52
CA LEU A 288 -21.85 -30.81 21.00
C LEU A 288 -22.00 -30.96 22.52
N VAL A 289 -21.40 -32.00 23.13
CA VAL A 289 -21.39 -32.16 24.59
C VAL A 289 -20.55 -31.07 25.26
N VAL A 290 -19.38 -30.75 24.71
CA VAL A 290 -18.53 -29.66 25.24
C VAL A 290 -19.22 -28.31 25.10
N ALA A 291 -19.85 -28.03 23.95
CA ALA A 291 -20.63 -26.82 23.73
C ALA A 291 -21.85 -26.72 24.67
N GLY A 292 -22.56 -27.84 24.90
CA GLY A 292 -23.69 -27.89 25.82
C GLY A 292 -23.28 -27.67 27.27
N LEU A 293 -22.13 -28.19 27.71
CA LEU A 293 -21.58 -27.92 29.04
C LEU A 293 -21.19 -26.46 29.20
N PHE A 294 -20.57 -25.86 28.17
CA PHE A 294 -20.21 -24.44 28.17
C PHE A 294 -21.44 -23.54 28.21
N PHE A 295 -22.49 -23.87 27.45
CA PHE A 295 -23.76 -23.13 27.46
C PHE A 295 -24.49 -23.25 28.80
N ASN A 296 -24.51 -24.43 29.41
CA ASN A 296 -25.11 -24.61 30.73
C ASN A 296 -24.36 -23.81 31.81
N GLN A 297 -23.03 -23.74 31.71
CA GLN A 297 -22.22 -22.95 32.62
C GLN A 297 -22.50 -21.44 32.47
N ILE A 298 -22.58 -20.94 31.23
CA ILE A 298 -22.94 -19.53 30.96
C ILE A 298 -24.37 -19.22 31.44
N PHE A 299 -25.32 -20.14 31.27
CA PHE A 299 -26.71 -19.95 31.67
C PHE A 299 -26.89 -19.93 33.20
N GLN A 300 -26.15 -20.78 33.93
CA GLN A 300 -26.10 -20.76 35.39
C GLN A 300 -25.52 -19.44 35.91
N THR A 301 -24.43 -18.96 35.31
CA THR A 301 -23.83 -17.66 35.68
C THR A 301 -24.76 -16.49 35.37
N ALA A 302 -25.51 -16.54 34.25
CA ALA A 302 -26.49 -15.52 33.91
C ALA A 302 -27.66 -15.49 34.90
N LEU A 303 -28.12 -16.66 35.38
CA LEU A 303 -29.18 -16.77 36.38
C LEU A 303 -28.73 -16.21 37.74
N GLU A 304 -27.50 -16.50 38.17
CA GLU A 304 -26.93 -15.94 39.41
C GLU A 304 -26.83 -14.40 39.36
N VAL A 305 -26.44 -13.83 38.21
CA VAL A 305 -26.37 -12.37 38.01
C VAL A 305 -27.76 -11.73 37.99
N THR A 306 -28.77 -12.38 37.41
CA THR A 306 -30.15 -11.85 37.46
C THR A 306 -30.78 -11.91 38.86
N SER A 307 -30.41 -12.90 39.67
CA SER A 307 -30.93 -13.03 41.04
C SER A 307 -30.33 -12.01 42.02
N SER A 308 -29.14 -11.49 41.72
CA SER A 308 -28.44 -10.49 42.54
C SER A 308 -28.82 -9.05 42.18
N LEU A 309 -29.48 -8.83 41.03
CA LEU A 309 -29.98 -7.52 40.59
C LEU A 309 -31.40 -7.20 41.06
N SER A 310 -32.18 -8.19 41.50
CA SER A 310 -33.55 -8.00 42.00
C SER A 310 -33.65 -7.53 43.47
N SER A 311 -32.53 -7.34 44.17
CA SER A 311 -32.54 -6.96 45.61
C SER A 311 -32.12 -5.52 45.91
N LEU A 312 -32.02 -4.63 44.91
CA LEU A 312 -31.42 -3.31 45.08
C LEU A 312 -32.26 -2.10 44.62
N THR A 313 -33.55 -2.27 44.36
CA THR A 313 -34.44 -1.13 44.06
C THR A 313 -35.78 -1.26 44.78
N ASP A 314 -35.80 -0.84 46.05
CA ASP A 314 -37.03 -0.50 46.78
C ASP A 314 -36.68 0.39 47.97
N THR A 315 -36.37 1.66 47.74
CA THR A 315 -36.64 2.78 48.68
C THR A 315 -36.23 4.12 48.07
N GLN A 316 -37.21 4.87 47.57
CA GLN A 316 -37.55 6.23 48.01
C GLN A 316 -38.30 6.96 46.90
N GLN A 317 -39.55 7.26 47.22
CA GLN A 317 -40.49 8.11 46.50
C GLN A 317 -40.86 9.20 47.51
N GLU A 318 -40.57 10.47 47.22
CA GLU A 318 -41.42 11.61 47.61
C GLU A 318 -40.91 12.96 47.02
N GLU A 319 -41.87 13.64 46.37
CA GLU A 319 -42.05 15.07 46.11
C GLU A 319 -40.96 15.92 45.42
N TYR A 320 -41.22 16.33 44.16
CA TYR A 320 -41.38 17.75 43.80
C TYR A 320 -42.25 17.91 42.53
N SER A 321 -43.05 18.97 42.53
CA SER A 321 -44.17 19.28 41.62
C SER A 321 -43.75 19.98 40.31
N ASP A 322 -44.62 19.84 39.30
CA ASP A 322 -44.78 20.68 38.10
C ASP A 322 -43.51 20.97 37.27
N GLU A 323 -43.15 20.05 36.37
CA GLU A 323 -42.29 20.34 35.22
C GLU A 323 -43.01 19.98 33.91
N GLU A 324 -43.18 20.99 33.06
CA GLU A 324 -43.60 20.90 31.66
C GLU A 324 -42.73 19.86 30.95
N GLN A 325 -43.36 18.87 30.29
CA GLN A 325 -42.61 17.77 29.68
C GLN A 325 -41.67 18.29 28.57
N PRO A 326 -40.39 17.88 28.55
CA PRO A 326 -39.39 18.38 27.60
C PRO A 326 -39.76 18.08 26.13
N GLU A 327 -40.66 17.13 25.90
CA GLU A 327 -41.17 16.78 24.59
C GLU A 327 -42.06 17.87 23.98
N GLU A 328 -42.83 18.60 24.79
CA GLU A 328 -43.73 19.65 24.28
C GLU A 328 -42.95 20.92 23.86
N ALA A 329 -41.83 21.20 24.54
CA ALA A 329 -40.89 22.27 24.18
C ALA A 329 -40.13 21.94 22.89
N LEU A 330 -39.69 20.69 22.71
CA LEU A 330 -39.02 20.22 21.50
C LEU A 330 -39.97 20.17 20.29
N GLN A 331 -41.23 19.82 20.51
CA GLN A 331 -42.23 19.79 19.45
C GLN A 331 -42.56 21.20 18.94
N LYS A 332 -42.76 22.17 19.85
CA LYS A 332 -42.92 23.60 19.49
C LYS A 332 -41.68 24.18 18.79
N LEU A 333 -40.48 23.69 19.14
CA LEU A 333 -39.23 24.08 18.48
C LEU A 333 -39.18 23.61 17.02
N SER A 334 -39.56 22.35 16.78
CA SER A 334 -39.55 21.74 15.45
C SER A 334 -40.54 22.45 14.50
N GLU A 335 -41.72 22.82 15.00
CA GLU A 335 -42.73 23.53 14.22
C GLU A 335 -42.30 24.97 13.88
N LYS A 336 -41.55 25.65 14.76
CA LYS A 336 -41.05 27.01 14.52
C LYS A 336 -39.85 27.05 13.57
N LEU A 337 -38.91 26.10 13.70
CA LEU A 337 -37.77 25.94 12.79
C LEU A 337 -38.22 25.62 11.36
N ALA A 338 -39.30 24.83 11.23
CA ALA A 338 -39.92 24.53 9.94
C ALA A 338 -40.58 25.76 9.29
N LYS A 339 -40.90 26.80 10.06
CA LYS A 339 -41.67 27.96 9.59
C LYS A 339 -40.81 29.19 9.24
N ASP A 340 -39.83 29.54 10.10
CA ASP A 340 -39.07 30.79 9.95
C ASP A 340 -37.54 30.62 9.89
N GLY A 341 -37.03 29.37 9.91
CA GLY A 341 -35.65 29.03 9.54
C GLY A 341 -34.51 29.59 10.40
N SER A 342 -34.79 30.23 11.54
CA SER A 342 -33.74 30.68 12.47
C SER A 342 -34.24 30.76 13.93
N ILE A 343 -33.34 30.49 14.88
CA ILE A 343 -33.54 30.63 16.33
C ILE A 343 -32.44 31.52 16.89
N SER A 344 -32.80 32.46 17.76
CA SER A 344 -31.83 33.35 18.41
C SER A 344 -31.08 32.62 19.54
N ARG A 345 -29.86 33.07 19.84
CA ARG A 345 -28.97 32.43 20.82
C ARG A 345 -29.52 32.48 22.25
N GLU A 346 -30.26 33.54 22.59
CA GLU A 346 -30.90 33.71 23.90
C GLU A 346 -32.12 32.79 24.07
N GLU A 347 -32.84 32.47 22.99
CA GLU A 347 -33.93 31.50 23.02
C GLU A 347 -33.41 30.07 23.15
N LEU A 348 -32.33 29.72 22.44
CA LEU A 348 -31.69 28.40 22.56
C LEU A 348 -31.17 28.14 23.98
N ASP A 349 -30.56 29.15 24.60
CA ASP A 349 -30.06 29.08 25.98
C ASP A 349 -31.20 28.92 27.00
N LYS A 350 -32.37 29.51 26.74
CA LYS A 350 -33.56 29.35 27.60
C LYS A 350 -34.07 27.90 27.55
N ILE A 351 -34.16 27.32 26.36
CA ILE A 351 -34.60 25.93 26.15
C ILE A 351 -33.64 24.92 26.77
N LEU A 352 -32.33 25.16 26.64
CA LEU A 352 -31.32 24.30 27.26
C LEU A 352 -31.40 24.35 28.79
N ARG A 353 -31.70 25.51 29.37
CA ARG A 353 -31.92 25.65 30.83
C ARG A 353 -33.19 24.96 31.32
N GLU A 354 -34.26 24.99 30.54
CA GLU A 354 -35.54 24.34 30.86
C GLU A 354 -35.49 22.82 30.64
N SER A 355 -34.62 22.31 29.78
CA SER A 355 -34.43 20.86 29.52
C SER A 355 -33.61 20.08 30.57
N GLY A 356 -33.29 20.69 31.72
CA GLY A 356 -32.62 20.01 32.84
C GLY A 356 -31.12 19.69 32.66
N ASN A 357 -30.50 20.01 31.52
CA ASN A 357 -29.08 19.75 31.31
C ASN A 357 -28.20 20.87 31.89
N ARG A 358 -27.74 20.69 33.13
CA ARG A 358 -26.69 21.50 33.74
C ARG A 358 -25.34 20.76 33.74
N THR A 359 -24.41 21.21 32.91
CA THR A 359 -22.98 21.13 33.25
C THR A 359 -22.26 22.38 32.74
N PRO A 360 -21.47 23.07 33.59
CA PRO A 360 -20.75 24.27 33.20
C PRO A 360 -19.45 23.92 32.45
N LEU A 361 -19.12 24.74 31.46
CA LEU A 361 -17.91 24.64 30.65
C LEU A 361 -16.67 25.04 31.48
N ALA A 362 -15.85 24.06 31.86
CA ALA A 362 -14.42 24.24 32.10
C ALA A 362 -13.68 22.89 32.17
N GLY A 363 -12.61 22.75 31.38
CA GLY A 363 -11.54 21.79 31.62
C GLY A 363 -11.70 20.42 30.93
N THR A 364 -10.62 20.01 30.28
CA THR A 364 -10.34 18.72 29.64
C THR A 364 -10.79 17.49 30.44
N ASP A 365 -11.55 16.61 29.78
CA ASP A 365 -11.40 15.14 29.72
C ASP A 365 -12.75 14.52 29.33
N VAL A 366 -12.87 14.04 28.08
CA VAL A 366 -14.03 13.23 27.67
C VAL A 366 -13.60 11.77 27.70
N LEU A 367 -14.04 11.08 28.74
CA LEU A 367 -14.16 9.62 28.75
C LEU A 367 -15.26 9.19 27.76
N PRO A 368 -15.04 8.11 27.01
CA PRO A 368 -15.92 7.66 25.94
C PRO A 368 -17.14 6.92 26.48
N LEU A 369 -18.23 6.99 25.71
CA LEU A 369 -19.37 6.10 25.83
C LEU A 369 -18.88 4.64 25.75
N HIS A 370 -19.11 3.88 26.83
CA HIS A 370 -18.94 2.44 26.89
C HIS A 370 -19.68 1.76 25.73
N TRP A 371 -18.94 1.11 24.84
CA TRP A 371 -19.45 0.06 23.95
C TRP A 371 -18.58 -1.18 24.13
N SER A 372 -19.24 -2.32 24.33
CA SER A 372 -18.65 -3.56 24.79
C SER A 372 -17.68 -4.19 23.78
N GLU A 373 -16.55 -4.65 24.32
CA GLU A 373 -15.60 -5.55 23.69
C GLU A 373 -16.29 -6.82 23.16
N ARG A 374 -16.39 -6.94 21.83
CA ARG A 374 -16.26 -8.20 21.08
C ARG A 374 -16.31 -7.90 19.58
N GLY A 375 -15.20 -8.17 18.90
CA GLY A 375 -15.18 -8.29 17.45
C GLY A 375 -16.12 -9.41 17.04
N HIS A 376 -17.25 -9.05 16.45
CA HIS A 376 -18.07 -10.02 15.74
C HIS A 376 -17.41 -10.29 14.39
N ALA A 377 -16.84 -11.49 14.28
CA ALA A 377 -16.89 -12.22 13.02
C ALA A 377 -18.34 -12.21 12.53
N TYR A 378 -18.53 -11.91 11.25
CA TYR A 378 -19.84 -11.80 10.61
C TYR A 378 -20.54 -13.17 10.66
N GLU A 379 -21.40 -13.40 11.65
CA GLU A 379 -22.33 -14.54 11.72
C GLU A 379 -23.73 -14.07 11.28
N GLY A 380 -23.82 -13.51 10.07
CA GLY A 380 -25.09 -13.24 9.40
C GLY A 380 -25.44 -14.39 8.47
N GLU A 381 -26.67 -14.89 8.52
CA GLU A 381 -27.21 -15.85 7.54
C GLU A 381 -26.95 -15.36 6.10
N LEU A 382 -26.40 -16.24 5.26
CA LEU A 382 -25.97 -16.01 3.86
C LEU A 382 -27.09 -15.65 2.86
N SER A 383 -28.21 -15.07 3.31
CA SER A 383 -29.39 -14.79 2.49
C SER A 383 -29.67 -13.30 2.22
N GLY A 384 -28.82 -12.39 2.72
CA GLY A 384 -29.04 -10.95 2.57
C GLY A 384 -28.35 -10.32 1.37
N GLU A 385 -29.07 -9.49 0.63
CA GLU A 385 -28.47 -8.48 -0.25
C GLU A 385 -27.38 -7.72 0.51
N VAL A 386 -26.26 -7.41 -0.15
CA VAL A 386 -25.17 -6.66 0.49
C VAL A 386 -25.63 -5.23 0.70
N GLU A 387 -25.74 -4.82 1.96
CA GLU A 387 -26.10 -3.45 2.31
C GLU A 387 -25.08 -2.44 1.75
N ALA A 388 -25.57 -1.26 1.37
CA ALA A 388 -24.72 -0.18 0.92
C ALA A 388 -23.74 0.24 2.04
N GLY A 389 -22.45 0.26 1.74
CA GLY A 389 -21.37 0.45 2.73
C GLY A 389 -20.90 -0.84 3.41
N GLY A 390 -21.58 -1.96 3.16
CA GLY A 390 -21.18 -3.28 3.61
C GLY A 390 -19.84 -3.74 3.05
N ALA A 391 -19.32 -4.82 3.61
CA ALA A 391 -17.98 -5.33 3.36
C ALA A 391 -18.06 -6.70 2.65
N PRO A 392 -18.42 -6.75 1.35
CA PRO A 392 -18.84 -7.99 0.70
C PRO A 392 -17.73 -9.04 0.57
N LEU A 393 -16.46 -8.62 0.48
CA LEU A 393 -15.33 -9.53 0.28
C LEU A 393 -14.49 -9.66 1.56
N ALA A 394 -15.11 -9.50 2.74
CA ALA A 394 -14.37 -9.39 4.02
C ALA A 394 -13.74 -10.73 4.40
N VAL A 395 -14.39 -11.81 3.99
CA VAL A 395 -13.90 -13.17 4.18
C VAL A 395 -12.65 -13.41 3.33
N CYS A 396 -12.63 -12.92 2.09
CA CYS A 396 -11.44 -12.99 1.23
C CYS A 396 -10.31 -12.08 1.73
N PHE A 397 -10.66 -10.84 2.03
CA PHE A 397 -9.75 -9.75 2.34
C PHE A 397 -10.21 -9.11 3.66
N PRO A 398 -9.82 -9.69 4.80
CA PRO A 398 -10.16 -9.15 6.10
C PRO A 398 -9.40 -7.84 6.33
N PRO A 399 -10.09 -6.73 6.68
CA PRO A 399 -9.42 -5.47 6.97
C PRO A 399 -8.53 -5.58 8.20
N ARG A 400 -7.36 -4.93 8.19
CA ARG A 400 -6.53 -4.84 9.39
C ARG A 400 -7.13 -3.84 10.37
N GLU A 401 -7.06 -4.15 11.66
CA GLU A 401 -7.41 -3.20 12.71
C GLU A 401 -6.50 -1.98 12.62
N VAL A 402 -7.12 -0.80 12.61
CA VAL A 402 -6.44 0.49 12.72
C VAL A 402 -6.86 1.11 14.04
N ALA A 403 -5.89 1.66 14.77
CA ALA A 403 -6.14 2.34 16.03
C ALA A 403 -7.27 3.35 15.87
N ALA A 404 -8.27 3.25 16.74
CA ALA A 404 -9.44 4.10 16.69
C ALA A 404 -9.00 5.56 16.80
N SER A 405 -9.37 6.36 15.81
CA SER A 405 -9.13 7.80 15.80
C SER A 405 -10.47 8.48 15.49
N PRO A 406 -10.85 9.55 16.22
CA PRO A 406 -12.09 10.28 15.99
C PRO A 406 -11.98 11.07 14.68
N VAL A 407 -12.82 10.74 13.70
CA VAL A 407 -12.53 11.02 12.30
C VAL A 407 -13.75 11.48 11.50
N PRO A 408 -13.56 12.39 10.52
CA PRO A 408 -14.62 12.85 9.61
C PRO A 408 -15.20 11.73 8.76
N VAL A 409 -16.53 11.70 8.69
CA VAL A 409 -17.30 10.90 7.73
C VAL A 409 -17.16 11.53 6.35
N PHE A 410 -16.88 10.71 5.32
CA PHE A 410 -16.86 11.15 3.93
C PHE A 410 -17.89 10.38 3.11
N THR A 411 -18.43 11.03 2.08
CA THR A 411 -19.45 10.46 1.23
C THR A 411 -18.84 9.86 -0.04
N VAL A 412 -19.21 8.63 -0.39
CA VAL A 412 -18.96 8.06 -1.72
C VAL A 412 -20.26 8.05 -2.53
N ILE A 413 -20.19 8.56 -3.76
CA ILE A 413 -21.30 8.58 -4.71
C ILE A 413 -21.00 7.58 -5.82
N GLY A 414 -21.89 6.60 -6.00
CA GLY A 414 -21.77 5.51 -6.96
C GLY A 414 -21.82 5.96 -8.42
N ASP A 415 -21.30 5.10 -9.30
CA ASP A 415 -21.38 5.31 -10.74
C ASP A 415 -22.85 5.18 -11.23
N PRO A 416 -23.27 5.89 -12.29
CA PRO A 416 -24.66 5.82 -12.75
C PRO A 416 -25.12 4.45 -13.27
N VAL A 417 -24.19 3.57 -13.64
CA VAL A 417 -24.48 2.30 -14.35
C VAL A 417 -23.92 1.08 -13.64
N TYR A 418 -22.82 1.24 -12.92
CA TYR A 418 -22.08 0.14 -12.31
C TYR A 418 -22.13 0.22 -10.79
N ASP A 419 -22.36 -0.93 -10.18
CA ASP A 419 -22.07 -1.16 -8.78
C ASP A 419 -20.54 -1.20 -8.60
N ALA A 420 -20.06 -0.94 -7.39
CA ALA A 420 -18.65 -0.98 -7.09
C ALA A 420 -18.34 -1.58 -5.72
N VAL A 421 -17.20 -2.28 -5.63
CA VAL A 421 -16.55 -2.61 -4.35
C VAL A 421 -15.28 -1.80 -4.25
N LEU A 422 -15.16 -1.03 -3.18
CA LEU A 422 -13.99 -0.20 -2.88
C LEU A 422 -13.16 -0.87 -1.79
N PHE A 423 -11.85 -0.87 -1.97
CA PHE A 423 -10.87 -1.22 -0.96
C PHE A 423 -10.10 0.03 -0.58
N PHE A 424 -10.03 0.36 0.70
CA PHE A 424 -9.38 1.56 1.21
C PHE A 424 -8.04 1.21 1.87
N PHE A 425 -7.03 2.02 1.55
CA PHE A 425 -5.66 1.85 2.01
C PHE A 425 -5.14 3.15 2.62
N ASN A 426 -4.50 3.03 3.78
CA ASN A 426 -3.71 4.08 4.40
C ASN A 426 -2.22 3.74 4.18
N GLY A 427 -1.59 4.41 3.22
CA GLY A 427 -0.27 4.02 2.73
C GLY A 427 -0.30 2.60 2.16
N ARG A 428 0.32 1.64 2.86
CA ARG A 428 0.32 0.21 2.48
C ARG A 428 -0.66 -0.65 3.28
N LYS A 429 -1.40 -0.09 4.23
CA LYS A 429 -2.29 -0.87 5.09
C LYS A 429 -3.71 -0.82 4.56
N TYR A 430 -4.23 -1.97 4.14
CA TYR A 430 -5.65 -2.17 3.90
C TYR A 430 -6.42 -2.15 5.22
N PHE A 431 -7.47 -1.33 5.31
CA PHE A 431 -8.20 -1.13 6.58
C PHE A 431 -9.72 -1.17 6.46
N GLN A 432 -10.29 -1.04 5.26
CA GLN A 432 -11.74 -1.06 5.08
C GLN A 432 -12.09 -1.40 3.64
N GLN A 433 -13.27 -1.96 3.43
CA GLN A 433 -13.92 -2.03 2.13
C GLN A 433 -15.38 -1.55 2.23
N ALA A 434 -15.95 -1.17 1.09
CA ALA A 434 -17.35 -0.75 1.01
C ALA A 434 -17.97 -1.16 -0.33
N PHE A 435 -19.19 -1.70 -0.27
CA PHE A 435 -20.06 -1.87 -1.43
C PHE A 435 -20.80 -0.56 -1.73
N ILE A 436 -20.73 -0.10 -2.97
CA ILE A 436 -21.34 1.14 -3.43
C ILE A 436 -22.30 0.78 -4.57
N PRO A 437 -23.63 0.77 -4.34
CA PRO A 437 -24.57 0.46 -5.40
C PRO A 437 -24.57 1.56 -6.47
N ALA A 438 -24.94 1.20 -7.70
CA ALA A 438 -25.07 2.14 -8.81
C ALA A 438 -26.06 3.27 -8.44
N LYS A 439 -25.67 4.53 -8.70
CA LYS A 439 -26.37 5.77 -8.27
C LYS A 439 -26.55 5.91 -6.75
N GLY A 440 -25.99 5.00 -5.95
CA GLY A 440 -26.06 5.02 -4.51
C GLY A 440 -25.20 6.12 -3.90
N LYS A 441 -25.48 6.42 -2.63
CA LYS A 441 -24.67 7.29 -1.80
C LYS A 441 -24.39 6.54 -0.50
N VAL A 442 -23.12 6.43 -0.13
CA VAL A 442 -22.68 5.73 1.06
C VAL A 442 -21.78 6.63 1.87
N GLU A 443 -22.04 6.72 3.16
CA GLU A 443 -21.18 7.41 4.10
C GLU A 443 -20.16 6.43 4.67
N ILE A 444 -18.88 6.78 4.53
CA ILE A 444 -17.74 5.99 4.98
C ILE A 444 -17.03 6.82 6.03
N GLY A 445 -16.97 6.31 7.24
CA GLY A 445 -16.31 7.01 8.32
C GLY A 445 -16.17 6.07 9.50
N LYS A 446 -14.93 5.63 9.75
CA LYS A 446 -14.41 5.15 11.03
C LYS A 446 -12.89 4.98 10.88
N ASN A 447 -12.12 5.54 11.82
CA ASN A 447 -10.68 5.30 12.02
C ASN A 447 -9.68 5.84 10.96
N LEU A 448 -9.97 6.96 10.30
CA LEU A 448 -9.04 7.63 9.36
C LEU A 448 -8.66 9.07 9.75
N ASP A 449 -7.49 9.27 10.34
CA ASP A 449 -7.02 10.62 10.70
C ASP A 449 -7.17 11.59 9.49
N ALA A 450 -7.73 12.78 9.73
CA ALA A 450 -8.01 13.77 8.69
C ALA A 450 -6.77 14.15 7.87
N SER A 451 -5.57 14.02 8.44
CA SER A 451 -4.29 14.24 7.76
C SER A 451 -3.88 13.13 6.78
N GLN A 452 -4.58 11.99 6.76
CA GLN A 452 -4.18 10.83 5.96
C GLN A 452 -4.66 10.91 4.52
N VAL A 453 -3.77 10.53 3.60
CA VAL A 453 -4.10 10.31 2.20
C VAL A 453 -4.61 8.88 2.04
N VAL A 454 -5.89 8.74 1.72
CA VAL A 454 -6.51 7.44 1.48
C VAL A 454 -6.40 7.09 0.00
N SER A 455 -5.80 5.95 -0.28
CA SER A 455 -5.79 5.35 -1.60
C SER A 455 -6.92 4.35 -1.70
N THR A 456 -7.58 4.23 -2.86
CA THR A 456 -8.63 3.23 -3.06
C THR A 456 -8.36 2.36 -4.27
N MET A 457 -8.60 1.05 -4.17
CA MET A 457 -8.72 0.16 -5.34
C MET A 457 -10.19 -0.16 -5.56
N ILE A 458 -10.62 -0.35 -6.81
CA ILE A 458 -12.04 -0.38 -7.14
C ILE A 458 -12.32 -1.54 -8.08
N ILE A 459 -13.33 -2.36 -7.77
CA ILE A 459 -13.93 -3.30 -8.71
C ILE A 459 -15.28 -2.70 -9.13
N PHE A 460 -15.50 -2.51 -10.42
CA PHE A 460 -16.82 -2.21 -10.96
C PHE A 460 -17.44 -3.48 -11.51
N GLY A 461 -18.76 -3.60 -11.39
CA GLY A 461 -19.50 -4.70 -12.01
C GLY A 461 -20.98 -4.38 -12.14
N GLN A 462 -21.70 -5.31 -12.76
CA GLN A 462 -23.16 -5.30 -12.81
C GLN A 462 -23.68 -6.61 -12.25
N GLU A 463 -24.92 -6.55 -11.76
CA GLU A 463 -25.63 -7.73 -11.26
C GLU A 463 -24.84 -8.40 -10.13
N TRP A 464 -24.65 -7.66 -9.03
CA TRP A 464 -24.15 -8.23 -7.79
C TRP A 464 -25.05 -9.39 -7.36
N SER A 465 -24.46 -10.54 -7.08
CA SER A 465 -25.17 -11.73 -6.63
C SER A 465 -24.54 -12.25 -5.34
N PRO A 466 -25.32 -12.43 -4.26
CA PRO A 466 -24.84 -13.03 -3.03
C PRO A 466 -24.48 -14.52 -3.21
N GLU A 467 -25.03 -15.17 -4.24
CA GLU A 467 -24.77 -16.59 -4.53
C GLU A 467 -23.57 -16.81 -5.45
N ALA A 468 -23.16 -15.77 -6.20
CA ALA A 468 -22.02 -15.89 -7.09
C ALA A 468 -20.73 -16.08 -6.29
N GLU A 469 -19.93 -17.07 -6.68
CA GLU A 469 -18.64 -17.35 -6.07
C GLU A 469 -17.64 -16.26 -6.48
N SER A 470 -17.06 -15.60 -5.48
CA SER A 470 -15.98 -14.64 -5.69
C SER A 470 -14.67 -15.37 -6.03
N PRO A 471 -13.64 -14.67 -6.51
CA PRO A 471 -12.38 -15.29 -6.93
C PRO A 471 -11.60 -15.99 -5.80
N CYS A 472 -11.95 -15.73 -4.55
CA CYS A 472 -11.38 -16.42 -3.38
C CYS A 472 -12.19 -17.65 -2.92
N GLY A 473 -13.28 -17.98 -3.62
CA GLY A 473 -14.15 -19.11 -3.30
C GLY A 473 -15.25 -18.82 -2.28
N THR A 474 -15.52 -17.55 -1.94
CA THR A 474 -16.60 -17.16 -1.01
C THR A 474 -17.80 -16.60 -1.77
N PRO A 475 -19.04 -16.81 -1.29
CA PRO A 475 -20.23 -16.20 -1.90
C PRO A 475 -20.19 -14.66 -1.88
N GLY A 476 -20.78 -14.02 -2.90
CA GLY A 476 -20.87 -12.58 -3.05
C GLY A 476 -19.95 -12.04 -4.14
N TYR A 477 -20.45 -11.92 -5.38
CA TYR A 477 -19.67 -11.35 -6.48
C TYR A 477 -20.52 -10.76 -7.62
N PHE A 478 -19.88 -10.02 -8.51
CA PHE A 478 -20.50 -9.53 -9.75
C PHE A 478 -20.64 -10.65 -10.76
N THR A 479 -21.78 -10.74 -11.44
CA THR A 479 -22.02 -11.79 -12.45
C THR A 479 -21.84 -11.29 -13.89
N LYS A 480 -21.83 -9.97 -14.11
CA LYS A 480 -21.66 -9.38 -15.45
C LYS A 480 -20.75 -8.17 -15.46
N ASN A 481 -20.09 -7.98 -16.61
CA ASN A 481 -19.35 -6.78 -16.95
C ASN A 481 -18.41 -6.32 -15.84
N ILE A 482 -17.57 -7.24 -15.37
CA ILE A 482 -16.63 -7.00 -14.28
C ILE A 482 -15.42 -6.24 -14.82
N PHE A 483 -15.13 -5.08 -14.23
CA PHE A 483 -14.00 -4.24 -14.56
C PHE A 483 -13.16 -3.95 -13.32
N TYR A 484 -11.88 -4.29 -13.38
CA TYR A 484 -10.95 -4.04 -12.28
C TYR A 484 -10.25 -2.70 -12.49
N GLY A 485 -10.51 -1.76 -11.59
CA GLY A 485 -9.83 -0.47 -11.53
C GLY A 485 -8.57 -0.54 -10.69
N GLY A 486 -7.52 0.16 -11.12
CA GLY A 486 -6.34 0.39 -10.28
C GLY A 486 -6.62 1.40 -9.16
N PHE A 487 -5.56 2.06 -8.67
CA PHE A 487 -5.68 3.09 -7.65
C PHE A 487 -6.56 4.28 -8.10
N ALA A 488 -7.35 4.80 -7.15
CA ALA A 488 -8.44 5.78 -7.24
C ALA A 488 -8.26 6.91 -8.26
N ALA A 489 -7.02 7.39 -8.41
CA ALA A 489 -6.64 8.55 -9.22
C ALA A 489 -7.24 8.60 -10.63
N TYR A 490 -7.63 7.45 -11.19
CA TYR A 490 -8.14 7.35 -12.55
C TYR A 490 -9.65 7.11 -12.65
N ALA A 491 -10.32 6.75 -11.55
CA ALA A 491 -11.73 6.38 -11.54
C ALA A 491 -12.59 7.30 -10.65
N THR A 492 -11.97 8.19 -9.88
CA THR A 492 -12.65 9.05 -8.92
C THR A 492 -12.58 10.53 -9.29
N ASP A 493 -13.48 11.30 -8.70
CA ASP A 493 -13.49 12.76 -8.75
C ASP A 493 -13.74 13.31 -7.33
N PRO A 494 -12.76 13.97 -6.70
CA PRO A 494 -11.39 14.18 -7.15
C PRO A 494 -10.55 12.89 -7.25
N PRO A 495 -9.39 12.90 -7.95
CA PRO A 495 -8.50 11.73 -8.11
C PRO A 495 -7.99 11.14 -6.80
N THR A 496 -7.79 11.99 -5.80
CA THR A 496 -7.36 11.60 -4.46
C THR A 496 -8.32 12.22 -3.46
N LEU A 497 -8.72 11.44 -2.47
CA LEU A 497 -9.53 11.94 -1.38
C LEU A 497 -8.60 12.54 -0.33
N ASN A 498 -8.73 13.85 -0.11
CA ASN A 498 -8.13 14.52 1.04
C ASN A 498 -9.22 14.74 2.07
N LEU A 499 -9.12 14.05 3.21
CA LEU A 499 -10.14 14.05 4.26
C LEU A 499 -10.27 15.41 4.99
N ASN A 500 -9.34 16.36 4.76
CA ASN A 500 -9.38 17.72 5.34
C ASN A 500 -10.33 18.70 4.63
N ARG A 501 -10.98 18.30 3.54
CA ARG A 501 -12.01 19.09 2.82
C ARG A 501 -13.29 18.28 2.77
N ASP A 502 -14.46 18.92 2.61
CA ASP A 502 -15.78 18.28 2.46
C ASP A 502 -15.64 16.98 1.64
N GLY A 503 -15.54 15.85 2.36
CA GLY A 503 -14.96 14.64 1.81
C GLY A 503 -16.00 13.97 0.96
N PHE A 504 -15.98 14.19 -0.35
CA PHE A 504 -16.81 13.42 -1.26
C PHE A 504 -15.97 12.79 -2.36
N LEU A 505 -16.34 11.56 -2.72
CA LEU A 505 -15.69 10.77 -3.75
C LEU A 505 -16.74 10.33 -4.76
N GLN A 506 -16.70 10.87 -5.97
CA GLN A 506 -17.59 10.42 -7.03
C GLN A 506 -16.92 9.36 -7.91
N LEU A 507 -17.56 8.20 -8.05
CA LEU A 507 -17.08 7.11 -8.90
C LEU A 507 -17.52 7.34 -10.35
N LYS A 508 -16.58 7.23 -11.29
CA LYS A 508 -16.84 7.42 -12.72
C LYS A 508 -16.10 6.35 -13.51
N LYS A 509 -16.76 5.22 -13.81
CA LYS A 509 -16.18 4.13 -14.60
C LYS A 509 -15.64 4.62 -15.94
N LYS A 510 -16.33 5.58 -16.57
CA LYS A 510 -15.91 6.20 -17.85
C LYS A 510 -14.54 6.90 -17.81
N ARG A 511 -13.99 7.21 -16.63
CA ARG A 511 -12.65 7.78 -16.50
C ARG A 511 -11.53 6.72 -16.56
N LEU A 512 -11.86 5.43 -16.39
CA LEU A 512 -10.91 4.34 -16.58
C LEU A 512 -10.56 4.18 -18.05
N MET A 513 -9.30 4.46 -18.39
CA MET A 513 -8.75 4.13 -19.70
C MET A 513 -8.61 2.60 -19.85
N PRO A 514 -8.93 1.99 -21.00
CA PRO A 514 -8.83 0.54 -21.20
C PRO A 514 -7.46 -0.05 -20.86
N ALA A 515 -6.36 0.66 -21.18
CA ALA A 515 -5.00 0.23 -20.85
C ALA A 515 -4.69 0.23 -19.34
N ARG A 516 -5.52 0.86 -18.51
CA ARG A 516 -5.38 0.91 -17.05
C ARG A 516 -6.34 -0.02 -16.31
N GLN A 517 -7.25 -0.68 -17.03
CA GLN A 517 -8.02 -1.77 -16.47
C GLN A 517 -7.05 -2.91 -16.14
N LEU A 518 -7.09 -3.37 -14.90
CA LEU A 518 -6.28 -4.51 -14.49
C LEU A 518 -6.95 -5.80 -14.96
N LYS A 519 -6.13 -6.80 -15.27
CA LYS A 519 -6.61 -8.18 -15.31
C LYS A 519 -6.97 -8.61 -13.89
N GLU A 520 -7.97 -9.46 -13.77
CA GLU A 520 -8.44 -10.02 -12.50
C GLU A 520 -7.30 -10.56 -11.64
N GLU A 521 -6.48 -11.47 -12.18
CA GLU A 521 -5.31 -12.06 -11.51
C GLU A 521 -4.39 -10.97 -10.94
N LYS A 522 -4.01 -10.00 -11.78
CA LYS A 522 -3.12 -8.90 -11.37
C LYS A 522 -3.76 -7.98 -10.33
N PHE A 523 -5.08 -7.80 -10.37
CA PHE A 523 -5.79 -7.00 -9.39
C PHE A 523 -5.75 -7.67 -8.01
N PHE A 524 -6.01 -8.97 -7.94
CA PHE A 524 -5.96 -9.72 -6.69
C PHE A 524 -4.54 -9.93 -6.18
N ASP A 525 -3.54 -10.11 -7.07
CA ASP A 525 -2.12 -10.10 -6.69
C ASP A 525 -1.73 -8.79 -6.00
N LEU A 526 -2.21 -7.66 -6.53
CA LEU A 526 -2.01 -6.35 -5.92
C LEU A 526 -2.75 -6.24 -4.60
N LEU A 527 -4.03 -6.59 -4.53
CA LEU A 527 -4.77 -6.58 -3.26
C LEU A 527 -4.06 -7.38 -2.18
N GLU A 528 -3.57 -8.58 -2.50
CA GLU A 528 -2.84 -9.45 -1.58
C GLU A 528 -1.49 -8.83 -1.17
N GLN A 529 -0.81 -8.11 -2.07
CA GLN A 529 0.41 -7.38 -1.74
C GLN A 529 0.19 -6.25 -0.73
N TYR A 530 -1.00 -5.61 -0.76
CA TYR A 530 -1.38 -4.53 0.16
C TYR A 530 -2.14 -5.03 1.41
N ARG A 531 -2.54 -6.31 1.42
CA ARG A 531 -3.07 -7.00 2.60
C ARG A 531 -1.97 -7.19 3.62
#